data_AF-A0A3P7MXX6-F1
#
_entry.id   AF-A0A3P7MXX6-F1
#
_cell.length_a   1.000
_cell.length_b   1.000
_cell.length_c   1.000
_cell.angle_alpha   90.00
_cell.angle_beta   90.00
_cell.angle_gamma   90.00
#
_symmetry.space_group_name_H-M   'P 1'
#
loop_
_entity.id
_entity.type
_entity.pdbx_description
1 polymer ?
#
loop_
_entity_poly.entity_id
_entity_poly.type
_entity_poly.pdbx_seq_one_letter_code
_entity_poly.pdbx_strand_id
1 'polypeptide(L)'
;MNDRSFYDACPLTVQQQIWLRNNDLFVEAFSPLIESYLKRKQDLLLSVEPSNTNFFTFETTKARRQWKEIKDLVQSCGTHEELFKSMTNYIRELFASTGDAMLCSLRYELIMAAHDAGIESLVKSDPCHDFAWCLEACMRDKHLESHQTARLRHMLDAFLKSPIESIVDLAMIAGDVHVTHFFCSLAVKKLRDSGGAHLPRDMPSVVVMMRVLSFGCAAKGGAHLPRDMPSVVVMMRVLSFGCAAKDLVTKKIQPNEIFDLVFVNRFLPEFQALMVEDCTRAEMLRNKKDMYYVF
;
A
#
# COMPACT_ATOMS: atom_id res chain seq x y z
N MET A 1 -13.80 -32.31 -14.66
CA MET A 1 -13.08 -32.45 -15.94
C MET A 1 -12.39 -33.81 -15.92
N ASN A 2 -12.69 -34.71 -16.87
CA ASN A 2 -12.32 -36.13 -16.79
C ASN A 2 -10.85 -36.44 -17.11
N ASP A 3 -9.99 -35.44 -17.35
CA ASP A 3 -8.56 -35.70 -17.63
C ASP A 3 -7.66 -34.54 -17.15
N ARG A 4 -7.46 -34.44 -15.82
CA ARG A 4 -6.60 -33.43 -15.18
C ARG A 4 -5.15 -33.53 -15.67
N SER A 5 -4.67 -34.76 -15.87
CA SER A 5 -3.34 -35.06 -16.41
C SER A 5 -3.09 -34.45 -17.77
N PHE A 6 -4.09 -34.47 -18.65
CA PHE A 6 -3.98 -33.85 -19.97
C PHE A 6 -3.91 -32.32 -19.88
N TYR A 7 -4.73 -31.72 -19.01
CA TYR A 7 -4.69 -30.28 -18.76
C TYR A 7 -3.33 -29.83 -18.19
N ASP A 8 -2.80 -30.54 -17.19
CA ASP A 8 -1.52 -30.20 -16.55
C ASP A 8 -0.32 -30.33 -17.52
N ALA A 9 -0.43 -31.19 -18.54
CA ALA A 9 0.59 -31.35 -19.58
C ALA A 9 0.53 -30.28 -20.68
N CYS A 10 -0.50 -29.44 -20.72
CA CYS A 10 -0.65 -28.41 -21.74
C CYS A 10 0.40 -27.30 -21.56
N PRO A 11 0.99 -26.77 -22.66
CA PRO A 11 1.81 -25.55 -22.60
C PRO A 11 1.02 -24.38 -22.01
N LEU A 12 1.70 -23.46 -21.31
CA LEU A 12 1.07 -22.32 -20.65
C LEU A 12 0.19 -21.48 -21.59
N THR A 13 0.61 -21.31 -22.84
CA THR A 13 -0.18 -20.59 -23.85
C THR A 13 -1.51 -21.28 -24.15
N VAL A 14 -1.55 -22.61 -24.13
CA VAL A 14 -2.79 -23.38 -24.28
C VAL A 14 -3.64 -23.28 -23.03
N GLN A 15 -3.03 -23.35 -21.83
CA GLN A 15 -3.74 -23.14 -20.57
C GLN A 15 -4.40 -21.76 -20.51
N GLN A 16 -3.71 -20.70 -20.94
CA GLN A 16 -4.25 -19.35 -21.07
C GLN A 16 -5.49 -19.28 -21.97
N GLN A 17 -5.48 -19.97 -23.11
CA GLN A 17 -6.65 -20.04 -23.99
C GLN A 17 -7.82 -20.81 -23.36
N ILE A 18 -7.54 -21.84 -22.56
CA ILE A 18 -8.56 -22.55 -21.79
C ILE A 18 -9.15 -21.62 -20.73
N TRP A 19 -8.30 -20.90 -20.00
CA TRP A 19 -8.69 -19.94 -18.94
C TRP A 19 -9.58 -18.81 -19.46
N LEU A 20 -9.31 -18.30 -20.66
CA LEU A 20 -10.18 -17.30 -21.31
C LEU A 20 -11.61 -17.79 -21.56
N ARG A 21 -11.80 -19.10 -21.70
CA ARG A 21 -13.12 -19.72 -21.88
C ARG A 21 -13.72 -20.26 -20.59
N ASN A 22 -12.88 -20.56 -19.61
CA ASN A 22 -13.28 -21.13 -18.33
C ASN A 22 -12.50 -20.45 -17.20
N ASN A 23 -13.12 -19.41 -16.64
CA ASN A 23 -12.53 -18.61 -15.57
C ASN A 23 -12.36 -19.40 -14.26
N ASP A 24 -13.21 -20.40 -14.00
CA ASP A 24 -13.12 -21.19 -12.76
C ASP A 24 -11.81 -21.97 -12.70
N LEU A 25 -11.37 -22.53 -13.84
CA LEU A 25 -10.06 -23.19 -13.95
C LEU A 25 -8.90 -22.21 -13.76
N PHE A 26 -9.07 -20.96 -14.16
CA PHE A 26 -8.07 -19.93 -13.95
C PHE A 26 -7.95 -19.58 -12.46
N VAL A 27 -9.08 -19.34 -11.80
CA VAL A 27 -9.15 -19.10 -10.35
C VAL A 27 -8.55 -20.27 -9.57
N GLU A 28 -8.85 -21.51 -9.97
CA GLU A 28 -8.26 -22.71 -9.37
C GLU A 28 -6.74 -22.76 -9.55
N ALA A 29 -6.22 -22.31 -10.71
CA ALA A 29 -4.79 -22.29 -10.99
C ALA A 29 -4.04 -21.22 -10.19
N PHE A 30 -4.58 -20.00 -10.09
CA PHE A 30 -3.85 -18.87 -9.47
C PHE A 30 -4.11 -18.70 -7.97
N SER A 31 -5.26 -19.14 -7.44
CA SER A 31 -5.57 -18.92 -6.01
C SER A 31 -4.54 -19.52 -5.04
N PRO A 32 -3.94 -20.71 -5.28
CA PRO A 32 -2.89 -21.23 -4.39
C PRO A 32 -1.62 -20.36 -4.39
N LEU A 33 -1.33 -19.65 -5.48
CA LEU A 33 -0.20 -18.72 -5.55
C LEU A 33 -0.44 -17.50 -4.67
N ILE A 34 -1.68 -16.99 -4.64
CA ILE A 34 -2.07 -15.88 -3.75
C ILE A 34 -2.01 -16.33 -2.30
N GLU A 35 -2.54 -17.51 -1.95
CA GLU A 35 -2.47 -18.05 -0.59
C GLU A 35 -1.02 -18.24 -0.12
N SER A 36 -0.16 -18.81 -0.98
CA SER A 36 1.28 -18.95 -0.72
C SER A 36 1.94 -17.59 -0.48
N TYR A 37 1.63 -16.60 -1.31
CA TYR A 37 2.14 -15.24 -1.17
C TYR A 37 1.77 -14.64 0.20
N LEU A 38 0.48 -14.67 0.56
CA LEU A 38 -0.01 -14.11 1.81
C LEU A 38 0.63 -14.80 3.02
N LYS A 39 0.66 -16.13 3.02
CA LYS A 39 1.27 -16.91 4.09
C LYS A 39 2.74 -16.57 4.28
N ARG A 40 3.50 -16.51 3.18
CA ARG A 40 4.94 -16.18 3.26
C ARG A 40 5.20 -14.74 3.68
N LYS A 41 4.34 -13.79 3.29
CA LYS A 41 4.43 -12.40 3.79
C LYS A 41 4.13 -12.34 5.29
N GLN A 42 3.13 -13.09 5.76
CA GLN A 42 2.83 -13.21 7.18
C GLN A 42 4.00 -13.83 7.96
N ASP A 43 4.59 -14.92 7.46
CA ASP A 43 5.76 -15.56 8.07
C ASP A 43 6.95 -14.58 8.14
N LEU A 44 7.16 -13.77 7.11
CA LEU A 44 8.21 -12.75 7.09
C LEU A 44 7.96 -11.63 8.12
N LEU A 45 6.70 -11.19 8.27
CA LEU A 45 6.33 -10.20 9.28
C LEU A 45 6.57 -10.73 10.71
N LEU A 46 6.31 -12.02 10.93
CA LEU A 46 6.50 -12.68 12.22
C LEU A 46 7.94 -13.15 12.46
N SER A 47 8.81 -13.04 11.46
CA SER A 47 10.20 -13.48 11.56
C SER A 47 11.01 -12.60 12.51
N VAL A 48 11.75 -13.25 13.40
CA VAL A 48 12.70 -12.64 14.35
C VAL A 48 14.12 -12.59 13.79
N GLU A 49 14.35 -13.14 12.58
CA GLU A 49 15.68 -13.19 11.99
C GLU A 49 16.20 -11.78 11.65
N PRO A 50 17.42 -11.44 12.11
CA PRO A 50 18.00 -10.13 11.88
C PRO A 50 18.42 -9.99 10.41
N SER A 51 17.77 -9.07 9.70
CA SER A 51 18.25 -8.51 8.45
C SER A 51 18.89 -7.14 8.74
N ASN A 52 19.88 -6.72 7.92
CA ASN A 52 20.50 -5.39 8.00
C ASN A 52 19.50 -4.24 7.77
N THR A 53 18.25 -4.55 7.46
CA THR A 53 17.16 -3.63 7.17
C THR A 53 15.80 -4.24 7.59
N ASN A 54 14.93 -3.46 8.23
CA ASN A 54 13.52 -3.80 8.60
C ASN A 54 12.69 -4.22 7.37
N PHE A 55 11.52 -4.86 7.55
CA PHE A 55 10.59 -5.27 6.46
C PHE A 55 10.45 -4.22 5.33
N PHE A 56 10.34 -2.93 5.69
CA PHE A 56 10.22 -1.79 4.76
C PHE A 56 11.54 -1.26 4.16
N THR A 57 12.66 -1.66 4.72
CA THR A 57 14.02 -1.29 4.27
C THR A 57 14.76 -2.48 3.64
N PHE A 58 14.27 -3.72 3.82
CA PHE A 58 14.83 -4.98 3.32
C PHE A 58 14.43 -5.22 1.88
N GLU A 59 13.16 -5.05 1.56
CA GLU A 59 12.68 -5.24 0.22
C GLU A 59 12.55 -3.88 -0.47
N THR A 60 13.45 -3.61 -1.43
CA THR A 60 13.17 -2.55 -2.39
C THR A 60 11.88 -2.87 -3.14
N THR A 61 11.18 -1.85 -3.66
CA THR A 61 9.98 -2.06 -4.49
C THR A 61 10.24 -3.06 -5.62
N LYS A 62 11.45 -3.07 -6.19
CA LYS A 62 11.90 -4.05 -7.19
C LYS A 62 12.07 -5.46 -6.64
N ALA A 63 12.68 -5.63 -5.46
CA ALA A 63 12.94 -6.94 -4.85
C ALA A 63 11.63 -7.69 -4.54
N ARG A 64 10.60 -6.97 -4.08
CA ARG A 64 9.26 -7.50 -3.81
C ARG A 64 8.65 -8.23 -5.01
N ARG A 65 8.85 -7.67 -6.20
CA ARG A 65 8.34 -8.22 -7.47
C ARG A 65 9.15 -9.42 -7.98
N GLN A 66 10.28 -9.72 -7.35
CA GLN A 66 11.08 -10.90 -7.71
C GLN A 66 10.57 -12.20 -7.10
N TRP A 67 9.59 -12.11 -6.19
CA TRP A 67 8.94 -13.27 -5.59
C TRP A 67 8.34 -14.17 -6.67
N LYS A 68 8.52 -15.49 -6.47
CA LYS A 68 8.08 -16.51 -7.43
C LYS A 68 6.59 -16.41 -7.68
N GLU A 69 5.79 -16.24 -6.63
CA GLU A 69 4.34 -16.11 -6.69
C GLU A 69 3.93 -14.93 -7.60
N ILE A 70 4.58 -13.77 -7.47
CA ILE A 70 4.29 -12.60 -8.31
C ILE A 70 4.63 -12.86 -9.78
N LYS A 71 5.80 -13.44 -10.05
CA LYS A 71 6.24 -13.77 -11.41
C LYS A 71 5.31 -14.79 -12.06
N ASP A 72 4.97 -15.85 -11.34
CA ASP A 72 4.10 -16.92 -11.82
C ASP A 72 2.68 -16.38 -12.09
N LEU A 73 2.16 -15.47 -11.26
CA LEU A 73 0.87 -14.80 -11.47
C LEU A 73 0.85 -13.93 -12.74
N VAL A 74 1.87 -13.10 -12.94
CA VAL A 74 1.99 -12.27 -14.17
C VAL A 74 2.16 -13.16 -15.40
N GLN A 75 2.99 -14.21 -15.31
CA GLN A 75 3.20 -15.16 -16.39
C GLN A 75 1.91 -15.91 -16.74
N SER A 76 1.10 -16.27 -15.74
CA SER A 76 -0.20 -16.92 -15.95
C SER A 76 -1.15 -16.05 -16.76
N CYS A 77 -1.15 -14.73 -16.56
CA CYS A 77 -1.95 -13.82 -17.39
C CYS A 77 -1.40 -13.66 -18.82
N GLY A 78 -0.08 -13.72 -18.99
CA GLY A 78 0.56 -13.48 -20.29
C GLY A 78 0.23 -12.08 -20.81
N THR A 79 -0.22 -11.98 -22.06
CA THR A 79 -0.65 -10.70 -22.67
C THR A 79 -2.16 -10.47 -22.59
N HIS A 80 -2.91 -11.33 -21.90
CA HIS A 80 -4.38 -11.33 -21.91
C HIS A 80 -4.95 -10.43 -20.81
N GLU A 81 -5.53 -9.29 -21.20
CA GLU A 81 -6.10 -8.32 -20.27
C GLU A 81 -7.30 -8.88 -19.49
N GLU A 82 -8.06 -9.80 -20.09
CA GLU A 82 -9.23 -10.42 -19.46
C GLU A 82 -8.82 -11.30 -18.27
N LEU A 83 -7.71 -12.04 -18.40
CA LEU A 83 -7.17 -12.85 -17.31
C LEU A 83 -6.65 -11.95 -16.18
N PHE A 84 -5.90 -10.91 -16.51
CA PHE A 84 -5.40 -9.98 -15.50
C PHE A 84 -6.53 -9.24 -14.77
N LYS A 85 -7.57 -8.84 -15.50
CA LYS A 85 -8.79 -8.25 -14.94
C LYS A 85 -9.53 -9.23 -14.01
N SER A 86 -9.65 -10.50 -14.41
CA SER A 86 -10.24 -11.54 -13.55
C SER A 86 -9.46 -11.70 -12.24
N MET A 87 -8.13 -11.79 -12.32
CA MET A 87 -7.26 -11.92 -11.15
C MET A 87 -7.34 -10.71 -10.22
N THR A 88 -7.30 -9.49 -10.77
CA THR A 88 -7.42 -8.27 -9.96
C THR A 88 -8.80 -8.11 -9.33
N ASN A 89 -9.87 -8.54 -10.01
CA ASN A 89 -11.21 -8.61 -9.42
C ASN A 89 -11.26 -9.59 -8.24
N TYR A 90 -10.69 -10.79 -8.39
CA TYR A 90 -10.60 -11.76 -7.30
C TYR A 90 -9.85 -11.18 -6.09
N ILE A 91 -8.71 -10.52 -6.31
CA ILE A 91 -7.94 -9.85 -5.25
C ILE A 91 -8.77 -8.79 -4.54
N ARG A 92 -9.57 -8.01 -5.28
CA ARG A 92 -10.46 -6.99 -4.74
C ARG A 92 -11.54 -7.59 -3.85
N GLU A 93 -12.19 -8.68 -4.29
CA GLU A 93 -13.22 -9.39 -3.52
C GLU A 93 -12.64 -10.06 -2.27
N LEU A 94 -11.47 -10.66 -2.40
CA LEU A 94 -10.74 -11.25 -1.26
C LEU A 94 -10.35 -10.16 -0.25
N PHE A 95 -9.93 -8.98 -0.71
CA PHE A 95 -9.62 -7.86 0.16
C PHE A 95 -10.87 -7.29 0.84
N ALA A 96 -11.99 -7.16 0.12
CA ALA A 96 -13.25 -6.71 0.70
C ALA A 96 -13.74 -7.64 1.82
N SER A 97 -13.56 -8.95 1.68
CA SER A 97 -13.99 -9.94 2.66
C SER A 97 -13.03 -10.07 3.86
N THR A 98 -11.72 -10.03 3.65
CA THR A 98 -10.71 -10.24 4.69
C THR A 98 -10.21 -8.94 5.33
N GLY A 99 -10.00 -7.92 4.51
CA GLY A 99 -9.26 -6.71 4.83
C GLY A 99 -7.77 -6.92 5.07
N ASP A 100 -7.17 -7.98 4.52
CA ASP A 100 -5.73 -8.21 4.61
C ASP A 100 -4.96 -7.16 3.78
N ALA A 101 -4.17 -6.33 4.46
CA ALA A 101 -3.37 -5.29 3.81
C ALA A 101 -2.31 -5.83 2.84
N MET A 102 -1.90 -7.10 2.95
CA MET A 102 -0.97 -7.71 1.99
C MET A 102 -1.60 -7.86 0.60
N LEU A 103 -2.93 -7.86 0.47
CA LEU A 103 -3.62 -7.86 -0.83
C LEU A 103 -3.47 -6.51 -1.56
N CYS A 104 -3.37 -5.40 -0.82
CA CYS A 104 -3.01 -4.10 -1.38
C CYS A 104 -1.60 -4.13 -1.96
N SER A 105 -0.67 -4.76 -1.24
CA SER A 105 0.70 -4.96 -1.70
C SER A 105 0.82 -5.88 -2.90
N LEU A 106 0.05 -6.97 -2.94
CA LEU A 106 -0.05 -7.84 -4.10
C LEU A 106 -0.57 -7.07 -5.32
N ARG A 107 -1.64 -6.28 -5.16
CA ARG A 107 -2.23 -5.46 -6.23
C ARG A 107 -1.22 -4.47 -6.82
N TYR A 108 -0.41 -3.84 -5.97
CA TYR A 108 0.68 -2.94 -6.37
C TYR A 108 1.79 -3.69 -7.12
N GLU A 109 2.25 -4.81 -6.55
CA GLU A 109 3.34 -5.61 -7.10
C GLU A 109 3.00 -6.19 -8.48
N LEU A 110 1.77 -6.65 -8.69
CA LEU A 110 1.33 -7.25 -9.97
C LEU A 110 1.42 -6.26 -11.14
N ILE A 111 0.87 -5.05 -10.99
CA ILE A 111 0.90 -4.08 -12.09
C ILE A 111 2.31 -3.58 -12.38
N MET A 112 3.11 -3.39 -11.33
CA MET A 112 4.50 -3.00 -11.48
C MET A 112 5.39 -4.14 -12.01
N ALA A 113 5.01 -5.41 -11.76
CA ALA A 113 5.71 -6.56 -12.32
C ALA A 113 5.37 -6.76 -13.81
N ALA A 114 4.12 -6.52 -14.21
CA ALA A 114 3.74 -6.47 -15.62
C ALA A 114 4.48 -5.35 -16.37
N HIS A 115 4.64 -4.17 -15.74
CA HIS A 115 5.47 -3.09 -16.25
C HIS A 115 6.93 -3.52 -16.43
N ASP A 116 7.54 -4.12 -15.40
CA ASP A 116 8.93 -4.58 -15.47
C ASP A 116 9.15 -5.67 -16.53
N ALA A 117 8.13 -6.50 -16.79
CA ALA A 117 8.12 -7.52 -17.83
C ALA A 117 7.85 -6.96 -19.24
N GLY A 118 7.55 -5.67 -19.39
CA GLY A 118 7.28 -5.04 -20.69
C GLY A 118 5.95 -5.47 -21.33
N ILE A 119 4.98 -5.90 -20.55
CA ILE A 119 3.68 -6.40 -21.06
C ILE A 119 2.72 -5.21 -21.25
N GLU A 120 2.84 -4.53 -22.38
CA GLU A 120 2.10 -3.29 -22.65
C GLU A 120 0.57 -3.45 -22.63
N SER A 121 0.03 -4.61 -22.99
CA SER A 121 -1.42 -4.85 -22.99
C SER A 121 -2.01 -4.77 -21.58
N LEU A 122 -1.32 -5.32 -20.58
CA LEU A 122 -1.74 -5.24 -19.18
C LEU A 122 -1.53 -3.84 -18.61
N VAL A 123 -0.38 -3.24 -18.91
CA VAL A 123 -0.02 -1.90 -18.42
C VAL A 123 -1.00 -0.83 -18.90
N LYS A 124 -1.39 -0.87 -20.19
CA LYS A 124 -2.28 0.14 -20.78
C LYS A 124 -3.74 -0.04 -20.38
N SER A 125 -4.16 -1.28 -20.10
CA SER A 125 -5.54 -1.58 -19.71
C SER A 125 -5.82 -1.34 -18.22
N ASP A 126 -4.79 -1.40 -17.36
CA ASP A 126 -4.95 -1.20 -15.93
C ASP A 126 -4.98 0.30 -15.53
N PRO A 127 -6.08 0.81 -14.94
CA PRO A 127 -6.20 2.21 -14.53
C PRO A 127 -5.24 2.63 -13.41
N CYS A 128 -4.63 1.67 -12.71
CA CYS A 128 -3.74 1.90 -11.58
C CYS A 128 -2.28 2.15 -11.96
N HIS A 129 -1.88 1.80 -13.19
CA HIS A 129 -0.48 1.83 -13.60
C HIS A 129 0.18 3.20 -13.37
N ASP A 130 -0.43 4.26 -13.91
CA ASP A 130 0.17 5.60 -13.87
C ASP A 130 0.34 6.11 -12.43
N PHE A 131 -0.59 5.73 -11.56
CA PHE A 131 -0.51 6.05 -10.15
C PHE A 131 0.60 5.27 -9.45
N ALA A 132 0.63 3.94 -9.63
CA ALA A 132 1.68 3.08 -9.06
C ALA A 132 3.08 3.50 -9.52
N TRP A 133 3.24 3.83 -10.80
CA TRP A 133 4.48 4.33 -11.38
C TRP A 133 4.92 5.67 -10.79
N CYS A 134 3.97 6.58 -10.57
CA CYS A 134 4.27 7.86 -9.92
C CYS A 134 4.71 7.66 -8.46
N LEU A 135 4.06 6.75 -7.72
CA LEU A 135 4.43 6.42 -6.35
C LEU A 135 5.82 5.78 -6.29
N GLU A 136 6.15 4.90 -7.24
CA GLU A 136 7.48 4.29 -7.34
C GLU A 136 8.58 5.34 -7.53
N ALA A 137 8.33 6.36 -8.37
CA ALA A 137 9.27 7.46 -8.54
C ALA A 137 9.49 8.22 -7.21
N CYS A 138 8.41 8.53 -6.48
CA CYS A 138 8.50 9.22 -5.19
C CYS A 138 9.29 8.40 -4.16
N MET A 139 8.99 7.10 -4.04
CA MET A 139 9.66 6.20 -3.10
C MET A 139 11.14 6.02 -3.42
N ARG A 140 11.49 5.87 -4.71
CA ARG A 140 12.87 5.73 -5.17
C ARG A 140 13.68 6.98 -4.86
N ASP A 141 13.10 8.15 -5.13
CA ASP A 141 13.78 9.42 -4.91
C ASP A 141 13.85 9.75 -3.41
N LYS A 142 13.00 9.17 -2.55
CA LYS A 142 12.93 9.42 -1.10
C LYS A 142 12.56 10.86 -0.74
N HIS A 143 12.00 11.60 -1.68
CA HIS A 143 11.49 12.97 -1.50
C HIS A 143 10.18 13.13 -2.30
N LEU A 144 9.47 14.21 -2.01
CA LEU A 144 8.33 14.65 -2.81
C LEU A 144 8.58 16.08 -3.28
N GLU A 145 9.01 16.21 -4.52
CA GLU A 145 9.25 17.51 -5.16
C GLU A 145 7.95 18.18 -5.60
N SER A 146 8.03 19.47 -5.97
CA SER A 146 6.87 20.24 -6.44
C SER A 146 6.19 19.62 -7.66
N HIS A 147 6.96 19.07 -8.60
CA HIS A 147 6.43 18.42 -9.80
C HIS A 147 5.70 17.11 -9.49
N GLN A 148 6.26 16.26 -8.61
CA GLN A 148 5.63 15.03 -8.14
C GLN A 148 4.36 15.33 -7.33
N THR A 149 4.42 16.35 -6.47
CA THR A 149 3.27 16.83 -5.68
C THR A 149 2.13 17.26 -6.61
N ALA A 150 2.44 18.05 -7.65
CA ALA A 150 1.44 18.50 -8.61
C ALA A 150 0.84 17.34 -9.41
N ARG A 151 1.66 16.39 -9.84
CA ARG A 151 1.23 15.19 -10.57
C ARG A 151 0.31 14.31 -9.73
N LEU A 152 0.72 13.98 -8.50
CA LEU A 152 -0.10 13.19 -7.56
C LEU A 152 -1.43 13.90 -7.26
N ARG A 153 -1.41 15.22 -7.03
CA ARG A 153 -2.64 16.00 -6.83
C ARG A 153 -3.59 15.86 -8.01
N HIS A 154 -3.09 16.03 -9.25
CA HIS A 154 -3.90 15.90 -10.45
C HIS A 154 -4.51 14.50 -10.58
N MET A 155 -3.75 13.44 -10.31
CA MET A 155 -4.26 12.07 -10.32
C MET A 155 -5.36 11.88 -9.26
N LEU A 156 -5.12 12.31 -8.02
CA LEU A 156 -6.11 12.21 -6.93
C LEU A 156 -7.40 13.00 -7.21
N ASP A 157 -7.32 14.13 -7.92
CA ASP A 157 -8.50 14.90 -8.33
C ASP A 157 -9.28 14.20 -9.45
N ALA A 158 -8.58 13.48 -10.33
CA ALA A 158 -9.19 12.67 -11.38
C ALA A 158 -9.89 11.41 -10.82
N PHE A 159 -9.34 10.80 -9.76
CA PHE A 159 -9.91 9.59 -9.14
C PHE A 159 -11.35 9.79 -8.68
N LEU A 160 -11.70 11.00 -8.23
CA LEU A 160 -13.05 11.31 -7.75
C LEU A 160 -14.12 11.23 -8.85
N LYS A 161 -13.70 11.19 -10.12
CA LYS A 161 -14.57 11.09 -11.29
C LYS A 161 -14.53 9.70 -11.92
N SER A 162 -13.70 8.80 -11.39
CA SER A 162 -13.55 7.44 -11.90
C SER A 162 -14.69 6.53 -11.43
N PRO A 163 -14.95 5.40 -12.13
CA PRO A 163 -15.84 4.37 -11.65
C PRO A 163 -15.41 3.84 -10.27
N ILE A 164 -16.38 3.36 -9.48
CA ILE A 164 -16.15 2.94 -8.10
C ILE A 164 -15.13 1.79 -8.01
N GLU A 165 -15.15 0.86 -8.96
CA GLU A 165 -14.22 -0.26 -9.03
C GLU A 165 -12.77 0.24 -9.22
N SER A 166 -12.58 1.22 -10.10
CA SER A 166 -11.28 1.85 -10.31
C SER A 166 -10.82 2.64 -9.09
N ILE A 167 -11.73 3.31 -8.39
CA ILE A 167 -11.43 4.02 -7.13
C ILE A 167 -10.91 3.03 -6.08
N VAL A 168 -11.55 1.86 -5.94
CA VAL A 168 -11.13 0.82 -4.99
C VAL A 168 -9.74 0.30 -5.36
N ASP A 169 -9.47 0.01 -6.63
CA ASP A 169 -8.14 -0.46 -7.04
C ASP A 169 -7.06 0.58 -6.74
N LEU A 170 -7.31 1.85 -7.07
CA LEU A 170 -6.39 2.93 -6.77
C LEU A 170 -6.19 3.12 -5.26
N ALA A 171 -7.23 2.88 -4.45
CA ALA A 171 -7.14 2.88 -3.00
C ALA A 171 -6.28 1.71 -2.50
N MET A 172 -6.40 0.52 -3.09
CA MET A 172 -5.50 -0.60 -2.80
C MET A 172 -4.04 -0.27 -3.15
N ILE A 173 -3.78 0.39 -4.27
CA ILE A 173 -2.42 0.88 -4.62
C ILE A 173 -1.88 1.86 -3.57
N ALA A 174 -2.71 2.80 -3.09
CA ALA A 174 -2.33 3.73 -2.03
C ALA A 174 -2.15 3.04 -0.67
N GLY A 175 -2.89 1.95 -0.43
CA GLY A 175 -2.83 1.12 0.77
C GLY A 175 -1.68 0.11 0.77
N ASP A 176 -0.83 0.10 -0.26
CA ASP A 176 0.41 -0.68 -0.24
C ASP A 176 1.25 -0.30 0.99
N VAL A 177 1.81 -1.32 1.64
CA VAL A 177 2.52 -1.12 2.90
C VAL A 177 3.79 -0.27 2.74
N HIS A 178 4.48 -0.31 1.59
CA HIS A 178 5.66 0.53 1.37
C HIS A 178 5.27 1.96 1.00
N VAL A 179 4.20 2.14 0.22
CA VAL A 179 3.62 3.46 -0.05
C VAL A 179 3.21 4.14 1.26
N THR A 180 2.50 3.41 2.12
CA THR A 180 2.07 3.89 3.44
C THR A 180 3.26 4.25 4.30
N HIS A 181 4.25 3.35 4.43
CA HIS A 181 5.46 3.61 5.22
C HIS A 181 6.23 4.83 4.72
N PHE A 182 6.42 4.96 3.41
CA PHE A 182 7.11 6.08 2.79
C PHE A 182 6.43 7.42 3.10
N PHE A 183 5.12 7.51 2.85
CA PHE A 183 4.40 8.77 3.06
C PHE A 183 4.24 9.13 4.54
N CYS A 184 4.07 8.15 5.43
CA CYS A 184 4.09 8.39 6.88
C CYS A 184 5.45 8.96 7.32
N SER A 185 6.54 8.31 6.92
CA SER A 185 7.91 8.73 7.27
C SER A 185 8.24 10.12 6.71
N LEU A 186 7.86 10.37 5.46
CA LEU A 186 8.11 11.65 4.81
C LEU A 186 7.23 12.77 5.38
N ALA A 187 5.98 12.48 5.76
CA ALA A 187 5.11 13.43 6.43
C ALA A 187 5.70 13.87 7.78
N VAL A 188 6.13 12.92 8.62
CA VAL A 188 6.78 13.23 9.91
C VAL A 188 8.03 14.07 9.69
N LYS A 189 8.87 13.72 8.71
CA LYS A 189 10.05 14.51 8.35
C LYS A 189 9.68 15.94 7.95
N LYS A 190 8.74 16.11 7.01
CA LYS A 190 8.33 17.44 6.53
C LYS A 190 7.69 18.31 7.62
N LEU A 191 6.91 17.71 8.52
CA LEU A 191 6.30 18.41 9.65
C LEU A 191 7.32 18.83 10.71
N ARG A 192 8.32 17.98 10.99
CA ARG A 192 9.42 18.33 11.89
C ARG A 192 10.28 19.44 11.30
N ASP A 193 10.64 19.31 10.02
CA ASP A 193 11.52 20.24 9.33
C ASP A 193 10.85 21.61 9.09
N SER A 194 9.51 21.70 9.11
CA SER A 194 8.80 22.97 8.94
C SER A 194 8.88 23.89 10.17
N GLY A 195 9.28 23.38 11.35
CA GLY A 195 9.54 24.19 12.54
C GLY A 195 8.37 25.09 13.00
N GLY A 196 7.14 24.82 12.55
CA GLY A 196 5.98 25.70 12.76
C GLY A 196 5.94 26.97 11.89
N ALA A 197 6.86 27.14 10.94
CA ALA A 197 6.91 28.30 10.04
C ALA A 197 5.73 28.35 9.05
N HIS A 198 5.19 27.18 8.68
CA HIS A 198 4.01 27.04 7.84
C HIS A 198 3.03 26.05 8.49
N LEU A 199 1.74 26.33 8.39
CA LEU A 199 0.73 25.37 8.82
C LEU A 199 0.74 24.16 7.87
N PRO A 200 0.54 22.93 8.36
CA PRO A 200 0.52 21.72 7.52
C PRO A 200 -0.42 21.80 6.32
N ARG A 201 -1.57 22.48 6.47
CA ARG A 201 -2.57 22.69 5.41
C ARG A 201 -2.07 23.60 4.28
N ASP A 202 -1.11 24.47 4.57
CA ASP A 202 -0.54 25.42 3.61
C ASP A 202 0.63 24.80 2.84
N MET A 203 1.05 23.58 3.21
CA MET A 203 2.11 22.83 2.55
C MET A 203 1.50 21.83 1.54
N PRO A 204 1.54 22.09 0.23
CA PRO A 204 0.89 21.24 -0.77
C PRO A 204 1.39 19.78 -0.74
N SER A 205 2.68 19.58 -0.45
CA SER A 205 3.26 18.25 -0.30
C SER A 205 2.62 17.50 0.86
N VAL A 206 2.51 18.10 2.05
CA VAL A 206 1.85 17.49 3.22
C VAL A 206 0.40 17.15 2.92
N VAL A 207 -0.34 18.05 2.29
CA VAL A 207 -1.75 17.80 1.91
C VAL A 207 -1.86 16.62 0.96
N VAL A 208 -1.03 16.53 -0.07
CA VAL A 208 -1.04 15.41 -1.03
C VAL A 208 -0.67 14.09 -0.35
N MET A 209 0.35 14.07 0.50
CA MET A 209 0.73 12.87 1.27
C MET A 209 -0.42 12.37 2.13
N MET A 210 -1.08 13.28 2.87
CA MET A 210 -2.24 12.92 3.69
C MET A 210 -3.40 12.41 2.84
N ARG A 211 -3.66 12.99 1.66
CA ARG A 211 -4.69 12.48 0.74
C ARG A 211 -4.40 11.07 0.26
N VAL A 212 -3.15 10.75 -0.10
CA VAL A 212 -2.75 9.38 -0.49
C VAL A 212 -2.98 8.40 0.66
N LEU A 213 -2.47 8.71 1.86
CA LEU A 213 -2.64 7.86 3.05
C LEU A 213 -4.11 7.64 3.40
N SER A 214 -4.90 8.72 3.35
CA SER A 214 -6.35 8.67 3.59
C SER A 214 -7.07 7.77 2.60
N PHE A 215 -6.68 7.86 1.33
CA PHE A 215 -7.26 7.05 0.26
C PHE A 215 -6.91 5.57 0.44
N GLY A 216 -5.67 5.26 0.82
CA GLY A 216 -5.25 3.90 1.17
C GLY A 216 -6.05 3.31 2.35
N CYS A 217 -6.26 4.10 3.40
CA CYS A 217 -7.07 3.69 4.55
C CYS A 217 -8.55 3.45 4.18
N ALA A 218 -9.05 4.11 3.14
CA ALA A 218 -10.42 3.99 2.66
C ALA A 218 -10.67 2.72 1.82
N ALA A 219 -9.63 1.96 1.47
CA ALA A 219 -9.73 0.84 0.54
C ALA A 219 -10.77 -0.22 0.99
N LYS A 220 -10.85 -0.52 2.29
CA LYS A 220 -11.82 -1.47 2.87
C LYS A 220 -13.23 -0.87 3.03
N GLY A 221 -13.35 0.46 2.98
CA GLY A 221 -14.55 1.20 3.38
C GLY A 221 -15.50 1.60 2.26
N GLY A 222 -15.14 1.40 0.99
CA GLY A 222 -16.03 1.69 -0.16
C GLY A 222 -16.49 3.16 -0.24
N ALA A 223 -15.88 3.94 -1.14
CA ALA A 223 -16.41 5.20 -1.64
C ALA A 223 -16.63 6.40 -0.68
N HIS A 224 -16.01 6.44 0.49
CA HIS A 224 -15.96 7.70 1.26
C HIS A 224 -14.73 8.54 0.87
N LEU A 225 -14.98 9.74 0.35
CA LEU A 225 -13.94 10.74 0.08
C LEU A 225 -13.14 11.05 1.36
N PRO A 226 -11.87 11.47 1.26
CA PRO A 226 -11.05 11.83 2.44
C PRO A 226 -11.69 12.88 3.37
N ARG A 227 -12.56 13.74 2.84
CA ARG A 227 -13.33 14.74 3.62
C ARG A 227 -14.54 14.15 4.36
N ASP A 228 -15.04 13.02 3.88
CA ASP A 228 -16.21 12.30 4.38
C ASP A 228 -15.79 11.14 5.30
N MET A 229 -14.48 10.96 5.49
CA MET A 229 -13.91 10.01 6.46
C MET A 229 -13.61 10.71 7.78
N PRO A 230 -14.34 10.38 8.87
CA PRO A 230 -14.08 10.93 10.19
C PRO A 230 -12.63 10.71 10.64
N SER A 231 -12.02 9.57 10.32
CA SER A 231 -10.60 9.28 10.67
C SER A 231 -9.60 10.26 10.06
N VAL A 232 -9.85 10.74 8.84
CA VAL A 232 -8.98 11.67 8.11
C VAL A 232 -9.18 13.09 8.60
N VAL A 233 -10.43 13.48 8.80
CA VAL A 233 -10.80 14.76 9.43
C VAL A 233 -10.23 14.82 10.85
N VAL A 234 -10.29 13.71 11.60
CA VAL A 234 -9.74 13.58 12.95
C VAL A 234 -8.21 13.58 12.93
N MET A 235 -7.55 12.89 12.01
CA MET A 235 -6.09 12.96 11.86
C MET A 235 -5.62 14.38 11.54
N MET A 236 -6.30 15.08 10.63
CA MET A 236 -6.07 16.50 10.35
C MET A 236 -6.35 17.38 11.57
N ARG A 237 -7.37 17.08 12.38
CA ARG A 237 -7.69 17.80 13.63
C ARG A 237 -6.63 17.56 14.71
N VAL A 238 -6.18 16.33 14.92
CA VAL A 238 -5.12 15.97 15.88
C VAL A 238 -3.78 16.57 15.49
N LEU A 239 -3.43 16.53 14.21
CA LEU A 239 -2.23 17.20 13.67
C LEU A 239 -2.32 18.72 13.84
N SER A 240 -3.50 19.32 13.59
CA SER A 240 -3.76 20.74 13.86
C SER A 240 -3.66 21.07 15.35
N PHE A 241 -4.05 20.15 16.24
CA PHE A 241 -3.99 20.30 17.70
C PHE A 241 -2.57 20.21 18.25
N GLY A 242 -1.77 19.26 17.76
CA GLY A 242 -0.35 19.14 18.10
C GLY A 242 0.45 20.39 17.69
N CYS A 243 0.11 20.98 16.54
CA CYS A 243 0.70 22.25 16.11
C CYS A 243 0.17 23.46 16.90
N ALA A 244 -1.08 23.43 17.37
CA ALA A 244 -1.67 24.47 18.20
C ALA A 244 -1.41 24.29 19.71
N ALA A 245 -0.66 23.26 20.14
CA ALA A 245 -0.46 22.93 21.56
C ALA A 245 0.09 24.12 22.37
N LYS A 246 0.99 24.91 21.78
CA LYS A 246 1.52 26.14 22.38
C LYS A 246 0.46 27.24 22.49
N ASP A 247 -0.41 27.39 21.50
CA ASP A 247 -1.52 28.36 21.48
C ASP A 247 -2.67 27.95 22.42
N LEU A 248 -2.93 26.64 22.55
CA LEU A 248 -3.93 26.08 23.46
C LEU A 248 -3.56 26.32 24.92
N VAL A 249 -2.28 26.16 25.25
CA VAL A 249 -1.72 26.44 26.59
C VAL A 249 -1.72 27.93 26.90
N THR A 250 -1.48 28.80 25.91
CA THR A 250 -1.39 30.25 26.11
C THR A 250 -2.73 30.98 26.01
N LYS A 251 -3.71 30.47 25.26
CA LYS A 251 -5.00 31.14 24.95
C LYS A 251 -6.24 30.44 25.52
N LYS A 252 -6.09 29.30 26.23
CA LYS A 252 -7.16 28.56 26.95
C LYS A 252 -8.43 28.32 26.11
N ILE A 253 -8.30 27.69 24.94
CA ILE A 253 -9.44 27.25 24.12
C ILE A 253 -9.85 25.83 24.55
N GLN A 254 -11.16 25.53 24.68
CA GLN A 254 -11.63 24.25 25.22
C GLN A 254 -11.52 23.07 24.23
N PRO A 255 -11.12 21.84 24.67
CA PRO A 255 -10.83 20.69 23.80
C PRO A 255 -12.03 19.76 23.49
N ASN A 256 -13.20 19.98 24.09
CA ASN A 256 -14.21 18.93 24.26
C ASN A 256 -15.02 18.54 22.99
N GLU A 257 -14.80 19.18 21.84
CA GLU A 257 -15.48 18.84 20.57
C GLU A 257 -14.63 17.96 19.63
N ILE A 258 -13.44 17.51 20.06
CA ILE A 258 -12.37 17.10 19.13
C ILE A 258 -11.95 15.63 19.27
N PHE A 259 -12.39 14.92 20.32
CA PHE A 259 -11.88 13.59 20.62
C PHE A 259 -12.84 12.49 20.14
N ASP A 260 -12.50 11.86 19.01
CA ASP A 260 -13.22 10.69 18.51
C ASP A 260 -12.55 9.42 19.04
N LEU A 261 -13.35 8.56 19.69
CA LEU A 261 -12.91 7.31 20.30
C LEU A 261 -12.23 6.37 19.29
N VAL A 262 -12.55 6.49 17.99
CA VAL A 262 -11.96 5.64 16.94
C VAL A 262 -10.47 5.94 16.71
N PHE A 263 -10.01 7.19 16.90
CA PHE A 263 -8.58 7.51 16.81
C PHE A 263 -7.80 6.81 17.92
N VAL A 264 -8.31 6.83 19.15
CA VAL A 264 -7.66 6.17 20.30
C VAL A 264 -7.80 4.65 20.27
N ASN A 265 -8.89 4.13 19.71
CA ASN A 265 -9.20 2.70 19.79
C ASN A 265 -8.77 1.89 18.56
N ARG A 266 -8.48 2.53 17.41
CA ARG A 266 -8.04 1.83 16.17
C ARG A 266 -6.76 2.39 15.58
N PHE A 267 -6.74 3.69 15.26
CA PHE A 267 -5.60 4.26 14.53
C PHE A 267 -4.35 4.40 15.40
N LEU A 268 -4.47 4.99 16.59
CA LEU A 268 -3.36 5.22 17.50
C LEU A 268 -2.73 3.89 17.98
N PRO A 269 -3.49 2.82 18.30
CA PRO A 269 -2.92 1.52 18.63
C PRO A 269 -2.18 0.87 17.47
N GLU A 270 -2.70 0.92 16.24
CA GLU A 270 -2.01 0.38 15.06
C GLU A 270 -0.73 1.19 14.73
N PHE A 271 -0.81 2.52 14.81
CA PHE A 271 0.33 3.41 14.61
C PHE A 271 1.40 3.23 15.72
N GLN A 272 0.99 3.14 16.97
CA GLN A 272 1.88 2.87 18.09
C GLN A 272 2.47 1.46 18.02
N ALA A 273 1.69 0.44 17.65
CA ALA A 273 2.22 -0.91 17.46
C ALA A 273 3.31 -0.91 16.39
N LEU A 274 3.08 -0.25 15.25
CA LEU A 274 4.06 -0.13 14.18
C LEU A 274 5.34 0.60 14.64
N MET A 275 5.18 1.70 15.38
CA MET A 275 6.30 2.48 15.95
C MET A 275 7.06 1.71 17.04
N VAL A 276 6.35 1.01 17.94
CA VAL A 276 6.92 0.21 19.01
C VAL A 276 7.65 -1.00 18.44
N GLU A 277 7.10 -1.65 17.42
CA GLU A 277 7.76 -2.75 16.73
C GLU A 277 9.06 -2.28 16.06
N ASP A 278 9.05 -1.10 15.43
CA ASP A 278 10.24 -0.50 14.82
C ASP A 278 11.30 -0.11 15.86
N CYS A 279 10.89 0.50 16.98
CA CYS A 279 11.78 0.81 18.10
C CYS A 279 12.32 -0.44 18.79
N THR A 280 11.49 -1.47 18.98
CA THR A 280 11.90 -2.75 19.58
C THR A 280 12.92 -3.44 18.68
N ARG A 281 12.66 -3.49 17.37
CA ARG A 281 13.58 -4.03 16.38
C ARG A 281 14.91 -3.26 16.37
N ALA A 282 14.86 -1.92 16.49
CA ALA A 282 16.04 -1.07 16.59
C ALA A 282 16.86 -1.28 17.89
N GLU A 283 16.21 -1.44 19.04
CA GLU A 283 16.90 -1.70 20.32
C GLU A 283 17.47 -3.12 20.41
N MET A 284 16.78 -4.12 19.87
CA MET A 284 17.34 -5.47 19.74
C MET A 284 18.61 -5.51 18.86
N LEU A 285 18.71 -4.61 17.88
CA LEU A 285 19.92 -4.45 17.06
C LEU A 285 21.08 -3.76 17.83
N ARG A 286 20.79 -2.92 18.81
CA ARG A 286 21.82 -2.30 19.68
C ARG A 286 22.41 -3.33 20.64
N ASN A 287 21.57 -4.08 21.34
CA ASN A 287 22.02 -5.10 22.31
C ASN A 287 22.80 -6.26 21.66
N LYS A 288 22.53 -6.58 20.39
CA LYS A 288 23.34 -7.57 19.65
C LYS A 288 24.77 -7.07 19.39
N LYS A 289 25.00 -5.76 19.21
CA LYS A 289 26.37 -5.22 19.07
C LYS A 289 27.14 -5.31 20.39
N ASP A 290 26.47 -5.12 21.52
CA ASP A 290 27.11 -5.16 22.84
C ASP A 290 27.54 -6.57 23.27
N MET A 291 26.93 -7.65 22.72
CA MET A 291 27.39 -9.02 22.96
C MET A 291 28.67 -9.41 22.20
N TYR A 292 29.06 -8.69 21.15
CA TYR A 292 30.32 -8.94 20.42
C TYR A 292 31.52 -8.15 20.98
N TYR A 293 31.31 -7.32 22.01
CA TYR A 293 32.36 -6.59 22.73
C TYR A 293 32.67 -7.15 24.12
N VAL A 294 32.13 -8.32 24.45
CA VAL A 294 32.44 -9.06 25.68
C VAL A 294 32.97 -10.45 25.33
N PHE A 295 34.10 -10.51 24.60
CA PHE A 295 35.11 -11.57 24.63
C PHE A 295 36.43 -11.02 24.10
#